data_AF-A0A0G0ZIT1-F1
#
_entry.id   AF-A0A0G0ZIT1-F1
#
_cell.length_a   1.000
_cell.length_b   1.000
_cell.length_c   1.000
_cell.angle_alpha   90.00
_cell.angle_beta   90.00
_cell.angle_gamma   90.00
#
_symmetry.space_group_name_H-M   'P 1'
#
loop_
_entity.id
_entity.type
_entity.pdbx_description
1 polymer ?
#
loop_
_entity_poly.entity_id
_entity_poly.type
_entity_poly.pdbx_seq_one_letter_code
_entity_poly.pdbx_strand_id
1 'polypeptide(L)'
;MRAADKKSVRVFADYEFPASRGSRLLSHIFGKMYAKWCVRQMLRGTLGYFAENNKNKLISDRIHRNNEAIEKLYQCPECGLHYGKKEKAEECEAWCREHHSCNLEITSQAIES
;
A
#
# COMPACT_ATOMS: atom_id res chain seq x y z
N MET A 1 16.98 25.81 -0.34
CA MET A 1 16.74 24.71 0.63
C MET A 1 15.33 24.86 1.18
N ARG A 2 14.41 23.92 0.95
CA ARG A 2 13.05 23.97 1.54
C ARG A 2 13.16 23.59 3.03
N ALA A 3 12.69 24.47 3.91
CA ALA A 3 12.55 24.15 5.33
C ALA A 3 11.53 23.01 5.49
N ALA A 4 11.90 21.96 6.24
CA ALA A 4 10.99 20.86 6.53
C ALA A 4 9.82 21.37 7.40
N ASP A 5 8.58 21.04 7.01
CA ASP A 5 7.37 21.38 7.76
C ASP A 5 7.36 20.63 9.10
N LYS A 6 7.60 21.35 10.19
CA LYS A 6 7.70 20.78 11.54
C LYS A 6 6.32 20.68 12.17
N LYS A 7 5.74 19.48 12.13
CA LYS A 7 4.48 19.19 12.85
C LYS A 7 4.74 19.00 14.34
N SER A 8 3.88 19.57 15.18
CA SER A 8 3.95 19.44 16.64
C SER A 8 2.65 18.89 17.21
N VAL A 9 2.76 18.04 18.24
CA VAL A 9 1.63 17.47 18.97
C VAL A 9 1.73 17.92 20.42
N ARG A 10 0.64 18.43 20.97
CA ARG A 10 0.52 18.78 22.40
C ARG A 10 -0.29 17.72 23.12
N VAL A 11 0.22 17.24 24.25
CA VAL A 11 -0.42 16.21 25.07
C VAL A 11 -0.65 16.80 26.46
N PHE A 12 -1.89 16.69 26.94
CA PHE A 12 -2.29 17.04 28.30
C PHE A 12 -2.56 15.74 29.05
N ALA A 13 -2.01 15.61 30.25
CA ALA A 13 -2.21 14.46 31.11
C ALA A 13 -2.53 14.97 32.51
N ASP A 14 -3.79 14.75 32.93
CA ASP A 14 -4.24 15.09 34.27
C ASP A 14 -3.91 13.93 35.21
N TYR A 15 -3.11 14.24 36.24
CA TYR A 15 -2.77 13.30 37.30
C TYR A 15 -3.41 13.77 38.60
N GLU A 16 -4.15 12.88 39.26
CA GLU A 16 -4.59 13.08 40.64
C GLU A 16 -3.37 12.94 41.57
N PHE A 17 -2.87 14.08 42.06
CA PHE A 17 -1.69 14.09 42.93
C PHE A 17 -2.06 13.80 44.39
N PRO A 18 -1.31 12.94 45.11
CA PRO A 18 -1.51 12.70 46.53
C PRO A 18 -1.31 13.98 47.37
N ALA A 19 -2.13 14.13 48.42
CA ALA A 19 -2.25 15.36 49.19
C ALA A 19 -1.11 15.65 50.19
N SER A 20 -0.16 14.73 50.39
CA SER A 20 0.88 14.87 51.42
C SER A 20 2.04 15.76 50.95
N ARG A 21 2.64 16.53 51.87
CA ARG A 21 3.72 17.49 51.55
C ARG A 21 4.95 16.84 50.91
N GLY A 22 5.34 15.64 51.35
CA GLY A 22 6.47 14.90 50.77
C GLY A 22 6.18 14.34 49.38
N SER A 23 4.95 13.88 49.14
CA SER A 23 4.56 13.34 47.84
C SER A 23 4.47 14.41 46.76
N ARG A 24 4.11 15.66 47.09
CA ARG A 24 4.16 16.81 46.15
C ARG A 24 5.56 17.12 45.60
N LEU A 25 6.61 16.98 46.42
CA LEU A 25 7.98 17.25 45.99
C LEU A 25 8.48 16.14 45.04
N LEU A 26 8.28 14.89 45.43
CA LEU A 26 8.55 13.71 44.60
C LEU A 26 7.80 13.78 43.27
N SER A 27 6.53 14.16 43.33
CA SER A 27 5.65 14.34 42.18
C SER A 27 6.16 15.34 41.15
N HIS A 28 6.75 16.46 41.60
CA HIS A 28 7.27 17.46 40.67
C HIS A 28 8.51 16.96 39.90
N ILE A 29 9.32 16.12 40.53
CA ILE A 29 10.55 15.57 39.96
C ILE A 29 10.23 14.37 39.06
N PHE A 30 9.51 13.39 39.60
CA PHE A 30 9.20 12.15 38.90
C PHE A 30 8.08 12.31 37.87
N GLY A 31 7.11 13.20 38.11
CA GLY A 31 6.00 13.43 37.17
C GLY A 31 6.47 13.93 35.82
N LYS A 32 7.42 14.87 35.79
CA LYS A 32 8.02 15.37 34.53
C LYS A 32 8.78 14.28 33.78
N MET A 33 9.56 13.48 34.51
CA MET A 33 10.32 12.38 33.92
C MET A 33 9.40 11.30 33.35
N TYR A 34 8.38 10.91 34.13
CA TYR A 34 7.40 9.89 33.76
C TYR A 34 6.55 10.32 32.56
N ALA A 35 6.00 11.55 32.58
CA ALA A 35 5.22 12.07 31.46
C ALA A 35 6.05 12.10 30.17
N LYS A 36 7.32 12.54 30.24
CA LYS A 36 8.23 12.55 29.10
C LYS A 36 8.52 11.15 28.57
N TRP A 37 8.72 10.18 29.45
CA TRP A 37 8.96 8.79 29.07
C TRP A 37 7.72 8.16 28.43
N CYS A 38 6.54 8.34 29.04
CA CYS A 38 5.26 7.82 28.53
C CYS A 38 4.94 8.35 27.12
N VAL A 39 5.04 9.67 26.93
CA VAL A 39 4.81 10.30 25.61
C VAL A 39 5.82 9.78 24.57
N ARG A 40 7.09 9.61 24.95
CA ARG A 40 8.10 9.02 24.05
C ARG A 40 7.75 7.59 23.65
N GLN A 41 7.24 6.79 24.59
CA GLN A 41 6.87 5.40 24.32
C GLN A 41 5.66 5.32 23.38
N MET A 42 4.63 6.13 23.62
CA MET A 42 3.48 6.25 22.72
C MET A 42 3.92 6.67 21.32
N LEU A 43 4.72 7.73 21.20
CA LEU A 43 5.22 8.22 19.92
C LEU A 43 6.04 7.16 19.18
N ARG A 44 6.89 6.40 19.88
CA ARG A 44 7.66 5.30 19.27
C ARG A 44 6.74 4.23 18.69
N GLY A 45 5.73 3.80 19.44
CA GLY A 45 4.76 2.80 18.97
C GLY A 45 3.99 3.30 17.74
N THR A 46 3.45 4.51 17.82
CA THR A 46 2.69 5.13 16.72
C THR A 46 3.54 5.34 15.47
N LEU A 47 4.77 5.85 15.62
CA LEU A 47 5.68 6.04 14.49
C LEU A 47 6.08 4.70 13.86
N GLY A 48 6.29 3.66 14.67
CA GLY A 48 6.55 2.29 14.18
C GLY A 48 5.38 1.78 13.33
N TYR A 49 4.16 1.83 13.88
CA TYR A 49 2.95 1.39 13.18
C TYR A 49 2.76 2.09 11.83
N PHE A 50 2.91 3.42 11.78
CA PHE A 50 2.75 4.16 10.53
C PHE A 50 3.91 3.95 9.55
N ALA A 51 5.14 3.71 10.03
CA ALA A 51 6.26 3.38 9.15
C ALA A 51 6.08 2.01 8.48
N GLU A 52 5.64 1.00 9.24
CA GLU A 52 5.38 -0.35 8.73
C GLU A 52 4.18 -0.37 7.79
N ASN A 53 3.07 0.27 8.16
CA ASN A 53 1.90 0.33 7.28
C ASN A 53 2.16 1.08 5.98
N ASN A 54 2.96 2.15 5.99
CA ASN A 54 3.35 2.80 4.74
C ASN A 54 4.21 1.89 3.86
N LYS A 55 5.13 1.10 4.43
CA LYS A 55 5.90 0.12 3.66
C LYS A 55 4.98 -0.94 3.05
N ASN A 56 4.06 -1.50 3.84
CA ASN A 56 3.12 -2.52 3.37
C ASN A 56 2.23 -1.97 2.23
N LYS A 57 1.74 -0.73 2.35
CA LYS A 57 0.99 -0.05 1.30
C LYS A 57 1.82 0.12 0.02
N LEU A 58 3.08 0.56 0.12
CA LEU A 58 3.95 0.70 -1.05
C LEU A 58 4.22 -0.64 -1.74
N ILE A 59 4.34 -1.72 -0.97
CA ILE A 59 4.51 -3.08 -1.49
C ILE A 59 3.23 -3.55 -2.18
N SER A 60 2.05 -3.37 -1.57
CA SER A 60 0.77 -3.73 -2.19
C SER A 60 0.54 -2.96 -3.48
N ASP A 61 0.82 -1.65 -3.49
CA ASP A 61 0.69 -0.81 -4.69
C ASP A 61 1.64 -1.25 -5.81
N ARG A 62 2.86 -1.73 -5.45
CA ARG A 62 3.81 -2.27 -6.43
C ARG A 62 3.34 -3.62 -6.99
N ILE A 63 2.82 -4.51 -6.14
CA ILE A 63 2.29 -5.81 -6.57
C ILE A 63 1.11 -5.62 -7.51
N HIS A 64 0.16 -4.73 -7.20
CA HIS A 64 -0.96 -4.46 -8.10
C HIS A 64 -0.52 -3.93 -9.46
N ARG A 65 0.43 -2.98 -9.53
CA ARG A 65 0.96 -2.51 -10.82
C ARG A 65 1.67 -3.62 -11.61
N ASN A 66 2.40 -4.50 -10.93
CA ASN A 66 3.05 -5.63 -11.59
C ASN A 66 2.01 -6.63 -12.11
N ASN A 67 0.97 -6.93 -11.34
CA ASN A 67 -0.11 -7.81 -11.75
C ASN A 67 -0.90 -7.21 -12.92
N GLU A 68 -1.20 -5.91 -12.90
CA GLU A 68 -1.83 -5.21 -14.03
C GLU A 68 -0.95 -5.25 -15.30
N ALA A 69 0.37 -5.21 -15.14
CA ALA A 69 1.30 -5.41 -16.25
C ALA A 69 1.35 -6.87 -16.75
N ILE A 70 1.10 -7.85 -15.88
CA ILE A 70 1.00 -9.28 -16.21
C ILE A 70 -0.36 -9.61 -16.84
N GLU A 71 -1.44 -8.90 -16.48
CA GLU A 71 -2.82 -9.11 -16.95
C GLU A 71 -3.20 -8.31 -18.19
N LYS A 72 -2.27 -7.63 -18.87
CA LYS A 72 -2.57 -7.06 -20.20
C LYS A 72 -2.75 -8.19 -21.22
N LEU A 73 -3.95 -8.75 -21.22
CA LEU A 73 -4.42 -9.67 -22.23
C LEU A 73 -4.89 -8.87 -23.44
N TYR A 74 -4.49 -9.31 -24.61
CA TYR A 74 -4.87 -8.73 -25.88
C TYR A 74 -6.04 -9.53 -26.43
N GLN A 75 -7.16 -8.86 -26.67
CA GLN A 75 -8.38 -9.49 -27.17
C GLN A 75 -8.47 -9.33 -28.68
N CYS A 76 -8.81 -10.41 -29.39
CA CYS A 76 -9.18 -10.32 -30.81
C CYS A 76 -10.59 -9.71 -30.95
N PRO A 77 -10.78 -8.64 -31.74
CA PRO A 77 -12.09 -7.96 -31.86
C PRO A 77 -13.13 -8.77 -32.65
N GLU A 78 -12.71 -9.72 -33.48
CA GLU A 78 -13.61 -10.51 -34.32
C GLU A 78 -14.21 -11.71 -33.55
N CYS A 79 -13.39 -12.41 -32.76
CA CYS A 79 -13.80 -13.64 -32.06
C CYS A 79 -13.86 -13.52 -30.53
N GLY A 80 -13.30 -12.46 -29.94
CA GLY A 80 -13.32 -12.21 -28.50
C GLY A 80 -12.30 -12.97 -27.66
N LEU A 81 -11.44 -13.80 -28.28
CA LEU A 81 -10.42 -14.58 -27.55
C LEU A 81 -9.29 -13.70 -26.98
N HIS A 82 -8.82 -14.07 -25.79
CA HIS A 82 -7.74 -13.39 -25.08
C HIS A 82 -6.38 -14.07 -25.26
N TYR A 83 -5.35 -13.28 -25.55
CA TYR A 83 -3.97 -13.70 -25.77
C TYR A 83 -3.00 -12.96 -24.87
N GLY A 84 -1.95 -13.64 -24.40
CA GLY A 84 -0.90 -13.01 -23.59
C GLY A 84 0.05 -12.10 -24.38
N LYS A 85 0.03 -12.18 -25.72
CA LYS A 85 0.87 -11.39 -26.63
C LYS A 85 0.02 -10.66 -27.66
N LYS A 86 0.35 -9.39 -27.92
CA LYS A 86 -0.33 -8.54 -28.91
C LYS A 86 -0.29 -9.15 -30.31
N GLU A 87 0.87 -9.69 -30.69
CA GLU A 87 1.11 -10.33 -32.00
C GLU A 87 0.11 -11.44 -32.29
N LYS A 88 -0.26 -12.25 -31.27
CA LYS A 88 -1.21 -13.35 -31.43
C LYS A 88 -2.65 -12.88 -31.59
N ALA A 89 -3.02 -11.81 -30.88
CA ALA A 89 -4.33 -11.20 -31.06
C ALA A 89 -4.47 -10.57 -32.46
N GLU A 90 -3.43 -9.91 -32.97
CA GLU A 90 -3.40 -9.32 -34.33
C GLU A 90 -3.41 -10.40 -35.42
N GLU A 91 -2.68 -11.50 -35.23
CA GLU A 91 -2.70 -12.66 -36.12
C GLU A 91 -4.09 -13.31 -36.17
N CYS A 92 -4.74 -13.44 -35.00
CA CYS A 92 -6.12 -13.92 -34.91
C CYS A 92 -7.09 -12.98 -35.64
N GLU A 93 -6.96 -11.66 -35.45
CA GLU A 93 -7.79 -10.64 -36.10
C GLU A 93 -7.66 -10.70 -37.64
N ALA A 94 -6.43 -10.75 -38.16
CA ALA A 94 -6.17 -10.82 -39.59
C ALA A 94 -6.82 -12.07 -40.23
N TRP A 95 -6.65 -13.23 -39.59
CA TRP A 95 -7.25 -14.47 -40.07
C TRP A 95 -8.79 -14.42 -40.01
N CYS A 96 -9.36 -13.95 -38.90
CA CYS A 96 -10.81 -13.86 -38.73
C CYS A 96 -11.44 -12.92 -39.79
N ARG A 97 -10.77 -11.83 -40.15
CA ARG A 97 -11.24 -10.91 -41.20
C ARG A 97 -11.18 -11.50 -42.59
N GLU A 98 -10.16 -12.28 -42.90
CA GLU A 98 -9.97 -12.87 -44.22
C GLU A 98 -10.85 -14.11 -44.44
N HIS A 99 -10.97 -14.97 -43.42
CA HIS A 99 -11.62 -16.27 -43.54
C HIS A 99 -12.97 -16.37 -42.81
N HIS A 100 -13.41 -15.33 -42.09
CA HIS A 100 -14.64 -15.32 -41.28
C HIS A 100 -14.77 -16.53 -40.34
N SER A 101 -13.64 -17.05 -39.87
CA SER A 101 -13.52 -18.23 -39.00
C SER A 101 -12.27 -18.12 -38.14
N CYS A 102 -12.20 -18.87 -37.04
CA CYS A 102 -10.99 -18.93 -36.19
C CYS A 102 -10.04 -20.03 -36.65
N ASN A 103 -8.74 -19.73 -36.75
CA ASN A 103 -7.71 -20.74 -36.97
C ASN A 103 -7.45 -21.55 -35.68
N LEU A 104 -7.47 -22.88 -35.77
CA LEU A 104 -7.27 -23.77 -34.61
C LEU A 104 -5.86 -23.67 -34.00
N GLU A 105 -4.82 -23.44 -34.80
CA GLU A 105 -3.44 -23.31 -34.33
C GLU A 105 -3.26 -22.02 -33.51
N ILE A 106 -3.89 -20.92 -33.95
CA ILE A 106 -3.88 -19.64 -33.24
C ILE A 106 -4.73 -19.74 -31.96
N THR A 107 -5.91 -20.35 -32.06
CA THR A 107 -6.85 -20.51 -30.94
C THR A 107 -6.25 -21.33 -29.80
N SER A 108 -5.40 -22.32 -30.11
CA SER A 108 -4.72 -23.15 -29.09
C SER A 108 -3.81 -22.36 -28.13
N GLN A 109 -3.47 -21.13 -28.49
CA GLN A 109 -2.62 -20.23 -27.68
C GLN A 109 -3.44 -19.22 -26.87
N ALA A 110 -4.77 -19.32 -26.89
CA ALA A 110 -5.65 -18.51 -26.05
C ALA A 110 -5.51 -18.91 -24.59
N ILE A 111 -5.68 -17.95 -23.68
CA ILE A 111 -5.58 -18.19 -22.23
C ILE A 111 -6.79 -18.96 -21.70
N GLU A 112 -7.90 -18.91 -22.41
CA GLU A 112 -9.19 -19.53 -22.07
C GLU A 112 -9.34 -20.96 -22.62
N SER A 113 -8.23 -21.61 -23.02
CA SER A 113 -8.19 -22.95 -23.64
C SER A 113 -8.50 -24.09 -22.68
#